data_AF-A0AAW5MNP4-F1
#
_entry.id   AF-A0AAW5MNP4-F1
#
_cell.length_a   1.000
_cell.length_b   1.000
_cell.length_c   1.000
_cell.angle_alpha   90.00
_cell.angle_beta   90.00
_cell.angle_gamma   90.00
#
_symmetry.space_group_name_H-M   'P 1'
#
loop_
_entity.id
_entity.type
_entity.pdbx_description
1 polymer ?
#
loop_
_entity_poly.entity_id
_entity_poly.type
_entity_poly.pdbx_seq_one_letter_code
_entity_poly.pdbx_strand_id
1 'polypeptide(L)'
;MFNQDVIAAVKAAKFCRVVIYPPVRGWCGERVLLEVADEIAVLGHTDCQRGAGHWLVLDTTPEQVAEEAERLRGAPVLVLRSGVANGAVDNFGKEALANP
;
A
#
# COMPACT_ATOMS: atom_id res chain seq x y z
N MET A 1 -6.43 15.00 -1.78
CA MET A 1 -7.78 14.77 -1.21
C MET A 1 -8.32 13.45 -1.72
N PHE A 2 -8.90 12.60 -0.87
CA PHE A 2 -9.46 11.31 -1.30
C PHE A 2 -10.77 11.52 -2.06
N ASN A 3 -10.95 10.79 -3.17
CA ASN A 3 -12.22 10.74 -3.86
C ASN A 3 -13.17 9.73 -3.17
N GLN A 4 -14.42 9.67 -3.62
CA GLN A 4 -15.43 8.79 -3.02
C GLN A 4 -15.05 7.30 -3.11
N ASP A 5 -14.41 6.88 -4.19
CA ASP A 5 -14.01 5.48 -4.38
C ASP A 5 -12.91 5.08 -3.39
N VAL A 6 -11.91 5.95 -3.20
CA VAL A 6 -10.85 5.75 -2.20
C VAL A 6 -11.44 5.71 -0.79
N ILE A 7 -12.37 6.62 -0.47
CA ILE A 7 -13.04 6.62 0.83
C ILE A 7 -13.80 5.31 1.06
N ALA A 8 -14.54 4.82 0.06
CA ALA A 8 -15.26 3.57 0.15
C ALA A 8 -14.30 2.37 0.33
N ALA A 9 -13.21 2.33 -0.43
CA ALA A 9 -12.22 1.27 -0.34
C ALA A 9 -11.50 1.24 1.01
N VAL A 10 -11.09 2.40 1.54
CA VAL A 10 -10.46 2.51 2.87
C VAL A 10 -11.37 2.04 4.00
N LYS A 11 -12.68 2.31 3.89
CA LYS A 11 -13.68 1.88 4.86
C LYS A 11 -13.98 0.38 4.78
N ALA A 12 -13.96 -0.19 3.58
CA ALA A 12 -14.30 -1.59 3.35
C ALA A 12 -13.14 -2.55 3.63
N ALA A 13 -11.91 -2.11 3.37
CA ALA A 13 -10.74 -2.98 3.43
C ALA A 13 -10.38 -3.42 4.85
N LYS A 14 -9.97 -4.68 4.98
CA LYS A 14 -9.46 -5.23 6.24
C LYS A 14 -8.05 -4.74 6.56
N PHE A 15 -7.23 -4.54 5.54
CA PHE A 15 -5.85 -4.09 5.65
C PHE A 15 -5.69 -2.75 4.92
N CYS A 16 -5.01 -1.80 5.57
CA CYS A 16 -4.73 -0.48 5.03
C CYS A 16 -3.34 -0.02 5.51
N ARG A 17 -2.49 0.43 4.58
CA ARG A 17 -1.17 0.99 4.90
C ARG A 17 -0.80 2.11 3.94
N VAL A 18 0.09 2.98 4.39
CA VAL A 18 0.73 4.00 3.57
C VAL A 18 2.16 3.56 3.28
N VAL A 19 2.57 3.59 2.01
CA VAL A 19 3.93 3.22 1.59
C VAL A 19 4.58 4.39 0.86
N ILE A 20 5.77 4.77 1.33
CA ILE A 20 6.57 5.86 0.78
C ILE A 20 7.66 5.25 -0.11
N TYR A 21 7.55 5.43 -1.42
CA TYR A 21 8.54 4.97 -2.38
C TYR A 21 9.61 6.03 -2.61
N PRO A 22 10.90 5.64 -2.64
CA PRO A 22 11.99 6.58 -2.89
C PRO A 22 11.89 7.13 -4.32
N PRO A 23 12.56 8.26 -4.61
CA PRO A 23 12.63 8.79 -5.95
C PRO A 23 13.30 7.78 -6.89
N VAL A 24 12.62 7.41 -7.97
CA VAL A 24 13.15 6.54 -9.03
C VAL A 24 13.38 7.35 -10.31
N ARG A 25 14.33 6.91 -11.16
CA ARG A 25 14.66 7.63 -12.40
C ARG A 25 13.43 7.76 -13.31
N GLY A 26 13.17 8.98 -13.82
CA GLY A 26 11.94 9.35 -14.54
C GLY A 26 10.81 9.86 -13.63
N TRP A 27 11.05 9.79 -12.32
CA TRP A 27 10.25 10.20 -11.15
C TRP A 27 10.53 11.61 -10.64
N CYS A 28 9.54 12.52 -10.48
CA CYS A 28 9.73 13.70 -9.64
C CYS A 28 9.45 13.36 -8.16
N GLY A 29 10.50 13.03 -7.41
CA GLY A 29 10.45 12.93 -5.95
C GLY A 29 9.92 11.61 -5.37
N GLU A 30 9.71 11.62 -4.05
CA GLU A 30 9.12 10.51 -3.30
C GLU A 30 7.64 10.33 -3.67
N ARG A 31 7.13 9.10 -3.56
CA ARG A 31 5.70 8.83 -3.75
C ARG A 31 5.07 8.25 -2.52
N VAL A 32 3.88 8.75 -2.21
CA VAL A 32 3.03 8.20 -1.17
C VAL A 32 1.94 7.38 -1.82
N LEU A 33 1.95 6.07 -1.59
CA LEU A 33 0.88 5.17 -2.00
C LEU A 33 0.02 4.80 -0.80
N LEU A 34 -1.29 4.87 -0.98
CA LEU A 34 -2.26 4.29 -0.07
C LEU A 34 -2.63 2.91 -0.60
N GLU A 35 -2.36 1.86 0.18
CA GLU A 35 -2.63 0.47 -0.19
C GLU A 35 -3.73 -0.09 0.70
N VAL A 36 -4.75 -0.67 0.08
CA VAL A 36 -5.86 -1.33 0.77
C VAL A 36 -6.06 -2.73 0.21
N ALA A 37 -6.47 -3.66 1.07
CA ALA A 37 -6.76 -5.02 0.67
C ALA A 37 -7.63 -5.75 1.70
N ASP A 38 -8.34 -6.79 1.25
CA ASP A 38 -9.02 -7.74 2.13
C ASP A 38 -8.10 -8.84 2.67
N GLU A 39 -6.94 -9.03 2.05
CA GLU A 39 -5.92 -10.00 2.45
C GLU A 39 -4.54 -9.33 2.48
N ILE A 40 -3.74 -9.60 3.52
CA ILE A 40 -2.41 -8.98 3.65
C ILE A 40 -1.47 -9.33 2.48
N ALA A 41 -1.63 -10.51 1.90
CA ALA A 41 -0.79 -11.04 0.81
C ALA A 41 -0.96 -10.30 -0.52
N VAL A 42 -2.02 -9.50 -0.68
CA VAL A 42 -2.29 -8.75 -1.91
C VAL A 42 -2.04 -7.25 -1.77
N LEU A 43 -1.53 -6.79 -0.63
CA LEU A 43 -1.09 -5.39 -0.46
C LEU A 43 0.03 -5.05 -1.44
N GLY A 44 -0.06 -3.88 -2.08
CA GLY A 44 0.87 -3.45 -3.12
C GLY A 44 0.51 -3.96 -4.52
N HIS A 45 -0.61 -4.67 -4.67
CA HIS A 45 -1.16 -5.09 -5.96
C HIS A 45 -2.57 -4.55 -6.14
N THR A 46 -2.97 -4.38 -7.40
CA THR A 46 -4.37 -4.12 -7.75
C THR A 46 -4.99 -5.46 -8.15
N ASP A 47 -6.00 -5.90 -7.40
CA ASP A 47 -6.77 -7.12 -7.68
C ASP A 47 -8.26 -6.81 -7.53
N CYS A 48 -8.94 -6.70 -8.66
CA CYS A 48 -10.37 -6.38 -8.73
C CYS A 48 -11.27 -7.50 -8.19
N GLN A 49 -10.78 -8.74 -8.07
CA GLN A 49 -11.53 -9.85 -7.48
C GLN A 49 -11.44 -9.89 -5.96
N ARG A 50 -10.39 -9.29 -5.38
CA ARG A 50 -10.07 -9.37 -3.94
C ARG A 50 -10.11 -8.03 -3.20
N GLY A 51 -10.74 -7.01 -3.80
CA GLY A 51 -10.87 -5.69 -3.19
C GLY A 51 -9.53 -5.00 -2.93
N ALA A 52 -8.47 -5.37 -3.66
CA ALA A 52 -7.14 -4.81 -3.47
C ALA A 52 -6.90 -3.64 -4.42
N GLY A 53 -6.38 -2.54 -3.89
CA GLY A 53 -6.10 -1.34 -4.65
C GLY A 53 -4.94 -0.54 -4.06
N HIS A 54 -4.22 0.15 -4.94
CA HIS A 54 -3.21 1.14 -4.55
C HIS A 54 -3.51 2.48 -5.24
N TRP A 55 -3.44 3.58 -4.49
CA TRP A 55 -3.65 4.93 -5.03
C TRP A 55 -2.44 5.80 -4.75
N LEU A 56 -1.99 6.49 -5.79
CA LEU A 56 -1.01 7.56 -5.64
C LEU A 56 -1.68 8.76 -5.00
N VAL A 57 -1.17 9.18 -3.86
CA VAL A 57 -1.62 10.39 -3.17
C VAL A 57 -0.63 11.51 -3.44
N LEU A 58 -1.15 12.63 -3.94
CA LEU A 58 -0.39 13.82 -4.31
C LEU A 58 -0.61 14.96 -3.31
N ASP A 59 0.35 15.87 -3.23
CA ASP A 59 0.28 17.15 -2.52
C ASP A 59 -0.05 17.04 -1.01
N THR A 60 0.39 15.97 -0.37
CA THR A 60 0.17 15.72 1.06
C THR A 60 1.30 14.89 1.66
N THR A 61 1.50 14.97 2.97
CA THR A 61 2.54 14.17 3.65
C THR A 61 2.03 12.76 3.97
N PRO A 62 2.91 11.76 4.07
CA PRO A 62 2.53 10.40 4.45
C PRO A 62 1.73 10.33 5.76
N GLU A 63 2.06 11.19 6.71
CA GLU A 63 1.41 11.28 8.02
C GLU A 63 -0.03 11.77 7.89
N GLN A 64 -0.27 12.79 7.06
CA GLN A 64 -1.63 13.29 6.79
C GLN A 64 -2.50 12.23 6.08
N VAL A 65 -1.89 11.44 5.17
CA VAL A 65 -2.58 10.31 4.52
C VAL A 65 -2.97 9.25 5.54
N ALA A 66 -2.06 8.93 6.46
CA ALA A 66 -2.31 7.97 7.52
C ALA A 66 -3.42 8.47 8.46
N GLU A 67 -3.34 9.70 8.96
CA GLU A 67 -4.33 10.29 9.85
C GLU A 67 -5.74 10.27 9.23
N GLU A 68 -5.86 10.66 7.96
CA GLU A 68 -7.16 10.64 7.26
C GLU A 68 -7.68 9.20 7.07
N ALA A 69 -6.80 8.27 6.69
CA ALA A 69 -7.18 6.86 6.53
C ALA A 69 -7.54 6.20 7.88
N GLU A 70 -6.88 6.57 8.97
CA GLU A 70 -7.20 6.16 10.34
C GLU A 70 -8.57 6.69 10.76
N ARG A 71 -8.81 7.98 10.54
CA ARG A 71 -10.09 8.63 10.83
C ARG A 71 -11.25 7.99 10.08
N LEU A 72 -11.05 7.64 8.81
CA LEU A 72 -12.09 7.03 7.97
C LEU A 72 -12.43 5.60 8.38
N ARG A 73 -11.45 4.82 8.86
CA ARG A 73 -11.61 3.41 9.21
C ARG A 73 -11.89 3.17 10.70
N GLY A 74 -11.50 4.10 11.57
CA GLY A 74 -11.55 3.93 13.03
C GLY A 74 -10.49 2.94 13.57
N ALA A 75 -9.37 2.74 12.85
CA ALA A 75 -8.30 1.84 13.24
C ALA A 75 -6.92 2.39 12.82
N PRO A 76 -5.81 1.96 13.45
CA PRO A 76 -4.45 2.46 13.14
C PRO A 76 -3.91 2.02 11.77
N VAL A 77 -3.28 2.92 11.02
CA VAL A 77 -2.68 2.70 9.69
C VAL A 77 -1.16 2.72 9.82
N LEU A 78 -0.50 1.70 9.27
CA LEU A 78 0.96 1.66 9.25
C LEU A 78 1.51 2.53 8.13
N VAL A 79 2.51 3.35 8.45
CA VAL A 79 3.33 4.09 7.48
C VAL A 79 4.67 3.39 7.30
N LEU A 80 4.97 2.97 6.08
CA LEU A 80 6.20 2.26 5.73
C LEU A 80 6.99 3.08 4.72
N ARG A 81 8.31 3.07 4.83
CA ARG A 81 9.21 3.51 3.76
C ARG A 81 9.67 2.29 2.97
N SER A 82 9.44 2.30 1.67
CA SER A 82 9.96 1.28 0.77
C SER A 82 11.49 1.41 0.73
N GLY A 83 12.18 0.50 1.42
CA GLY A 83 13.63 0.46 1.44
C GLY A 83 14.20 0.12 0.07
N VAL A 84 15.33 0.75 -0.25
CA VAL A 84 16.12 0.53 -1.46
C VAL A 84 16.61 -0.92 -1.52
N ALA A 85 15.94 -1.72 -2.34
CA ALA A 85 16.55 -2.76 -3.15
C ALA A 85 15.70 -2.89 -4.43
N ASN A 86 16.32 -2.65 -5.60
CA ASN A 86 15.86 -3.33 -6.80
C ASN A 86 16.16 -4.83 -6.59
N GLY A 87 15.27 -5.57 -5.91
CA GLY A 87 15.38 -7.01 -5.68
C GLY A 87 14.88 -7.44 -4.29
N ALA A 88 13.95 -8.40 -4.27
CA ALA A 88 13.18 -8.92 -3.12
C ALA A 88 12.02 -7.98 -2.69
N VAL A 89 10.71 -8.26 -2.77
CA VAL A 89 9.93 -9.52 -2.80
C VAL A 89 10.64 -10.70 -2.15
N ASP A 90 10.97 -10.52 -0.89
CA ASP A 90 10.99 -11.55 0.12
C ASP A 90 9.61 -12.21 0.17
N ASN A 91 9.48 -13.15 -0.77
CA ASN A 91 8.46 -14.16 -0.87
C ASN A 91 8.54 -15.02 0.41
N PHE A 92 7.83 -14.61 1.46
CA PHE A 92 7.64 -15.48 2.61
C PHE A 92 6.75 -16.66 2.20
N GLY A 93 7.43 -17.78 1.92
CA GLY A 93 6.86 -19.12 1.98
C GLY A 93 6.40 -19.69 0.65
N LYS A 94 7.33 -20.26 -0.12
CA LYS A 94 7.11 -21.59 -0.70
C LYS A 94 8.37 -22.44 -0.55
N GLU A 95 8.13 -23.60 0.05
CA GLU A 95 9.07 -24.62 0.46
C GLU A 95 10.17 -24.94 -0.55
N ALA A 96 11.35 -25.18 0.01
CA ALA A 96 12.32 -26.09 -0.56
C ALA A 96 11.68 -27.48 -0.76
N LEU A 97 11.53 -27.91 -2.01
CA LEU A 97 11.56 -29.33 -2.36
C LEU A 97 12.28 -29.52 -3.70
N ALA A 98 13.05 -30.60 -3.73
CA ALA A 98 14.22 -30.84 -4.55
C ALA A 98 13.96 -31.52 -5.91
N ASN A 99 15.01 -31.47 -6.74
CA ASN A 99 15.43 -32.43 -7.78
C ASN A 99 14.64 -32.51 -9.09
N PRO A 100 15.25 -32.97 -10.21
CA PRO A 100 16.06 -34.19 -10.37
C PRO A 100 17.59 -34.05 -10.29
#